data_AF-A0A5M8PST7-F1
#
_entry.id   AF-A0A5M8PST7-F1
#
_cell.length_a   1.000
_cell.length_b   1.000
_cell.length_c   1.000
_cell.angle_alpha   90.00
_cell.angle_beta   90.00
_cell.angle_gamma   90.00
#
_symmetry.space_group_name_H-M   'P 1'
#
loop_
_entity.id
_entity.type
_entity.pdbx_description
1 polymer ?
#
loop_
_entity_poly.entity_id
_entity_poly.type
_entity_poly.pdbx_seq_one_letter_code
_entity_poly.pdbx_strand_id
1 'polypeptide(L)'
;MSSHPAACLAATKAFGSGSTVPVGFIRDNAGAVMEASPISYVKAAELRGSLFDPEDTSGVISSVNTNFFVDHTEPLEALAWVRRGLGWPLGELLDGYEFLLMVEARRRDRSRSQFVS
;
A
#
# COMPACT_ATOMS: atom_id res chain seq x y z
N MET A 1 -4.47 2.53 2.52
CA MET A 1 -3.65 3.74 2.31
C MET A 1 -3.11 4.13 3.67
N SER A 2 -1.86 4.57 3.74
CA SER A 2 -1.27 5.06 4.99
C SER A 2 -0.06 5.94 4.70
N SER A 3 0.13 7.00 5.48
CA SER A 3 1.37 7.78 5.48
C SER A 3 2.53 7.06 6.20
N HIS A 4 2.28 6.01 6.98
CA HIS A 4 3.29 5.38 7.83
C HIS A 4 3.84 4.07 7.25
N PRO A 5 5.14 3.99 6.91
CA PRO A 5 5.77 2.78 6.39
C PRO A 5 5.64 1.56 7.32
N ALA A 6 5.74 1.79 8.65
CA ALA A 6 5.59 0.74 9.64
C ALA A 6 4.19 0.10 9.60
N ALA A 7 3.14 0.90 9.39
CA ALA A 7 1.77 0.41 9.25
C ALA A 7 1.61 -0.44 7.98
N CYS A 8 2.20 0.01 6.86
CA CYS A 8 2.23 -0.78 5.62
C CYS A 8 2.91 -2.13 5.82
N LEU A 9 4.11 -2.16 6.43
CA LEU A 9 4.82 -3.41 6.68
C LEU A 9 4.07 -4.33 7.65
N ALA A 10 3.49 -3.78 8.72
CA ALA A 10 2.68 -4.55 9.64
C ALA A 10 1.48 -5.18 8.93
N ALA A 11 0.79 -4.43 8.07
CA ALA A 11 -0.33 -4.92 7.28
C ALA A 11 0.11 -6.00 6.27
N THR A 12 1.25 -5.80 5.58
CA THR A 12 1.82 -6.83 4.69
C THR A 12 2.09 -8.12 5.45
N LYS A 13 2.72 -8.02 6.62
CA LYS A 13 3.02 -9.19 7.45
C LYS A 13 1.77 -9.88 7.99
N ALA A 14 0.75 -9.12 8.36
CA ALA A 14 -0.48 -9.64 8.96
C ALA A 14 -1.40 -10.30 7.94
N PHE A 15 -1.58 -9.68 6.76
CA PHE A 15 -2.60 -10.07 5.80
C PHE A 15 -2.06 -10.68 4.51
N GLY A 16 -0.82 -10.35 4.14
CA GLY A 16 -0.18 -10.84 2.92
C GLY A 16 0.29 -12.29 3.03
N SER A 17 0.58 -12.88 1.88
CA SER A 17 1.14 -14.24 1.77
C SER A 17 2.62 -14.33 2.14
N GLY A 18 3.34 -13.21 2.26
CA GLY A 18 4.77 -13.13 2.59
C GLY A 18 5.18 -11.88 3.39
N SER A 19 6.48 -11.66 3.56
CA SER A 19 7.06 -10.51 4.28
C SER A 19 7.40 -9.30 3.38
N THR A 20 7.22 -9.44 2.07
CA THR A 20 7.57 -8.43 1.06
C THR A 20 6.31 -7.85 0.42
N VAL A 21 6.35 -6.56 0.10
CA VAL A 21 5.24 -5.88 -0.55
C VAL A 21 5.10 -6.37 -2.00
N PRO A 22 3.91 -6.83 -2.44
CA PRO A 22 3.71 -7.40 -3.76
C PRO A 22 3.47 -6.30 -4.81
N VAL A 23 4.54 -5.59 -5.21
CA VAL A 23 4.46 -4.43 -6.13
C VAL A 23 3.75 -4.77 -7.46
N GLY A 24 3.97 -5.96 -8.03
CA GLY A 24 3.28 -6.39 -9.25
C GLY A 24 1.75 -6.52 -9.06
N PHE A 25 1.31 -7.05 -7.92
CA PHE A 25 -0.12 -7.15 -7.61
C PHE A 25 -0.76 -5.77 -7.49
N ILE A 26 -0.06 -4.81 -6.90
CA ILE A 26 -0.54 -3.42 -6.78
C ILE A 26 -0.71 -2.82 -8.18
N ARG A 27 0.31 -2.91 -9.05
CA ARG A 27 0.24 -2.39 -10.43
C ARG A 27 -0.98 -2.90 -11.19
N ASP A 28 -1.21 -4.20 -11.10
CA ASP A 28 -2.20 -4.87 -11.94
C ASP A 28 -3.64 -4.65 -11.44
N ASN A 29 -3.84 -4.27 -10.17
CA ASN A 29 -5.17 -4.21 -9.53
C ASN A 29 -5.56 -2.83 -8.99
N ALA A 30 -4.61 -1.90 -8.79
CA ALA A 30 -4.86 -0.69 -8.02
C ALA A 30 -5.98 0.17 -8.57
N GLY A 31 -5.97 0.42 -9.89
CA GLY A 31 -7.00 1.24 -10.55
C GLY A 31 -8.40 0.66 -10.35
N ALA A 32 -8.59 -0.61 -10.72
CA ALA A 32 -9.89 -1.26 -10.62
C ALA A 32 -10.43 -1.33 -9.18
N VAL A 33 -9.55 -1.61 -8.19
CA VAL A 33 -9.95 -1.66 -6.78
C VAL A 33 -10.36 -0.29 -6.26
N MET A 34 -9.64 0.77 -6.63
CA MET A 34 -9.99 2.13 -6.23
C MET A 34 -11.30 2.59 -6.88
N GLU A 35 -11.47 2.38 -8.18
CA GLU A 35 -12.71 2.72 -8.91
C GLU A 35 -13.96 2.01 -8.36
N ALA A 36 -13.81 0.76 -7.92
CA ALA A 36 -14.86 -0.04 -7.33
C ALA A 36 -15.14 0.30 -5.85
N SER A 37 -14.33 1.17 -5.22
CA SER A 37 -14.47 1.50 -3.81
C SER A 37 -15.81 2.19 -3.52
N PRO A 38 -16.56 1.75 -2.49
CA PRO A 38 -17.76 2.45 -2.04
C PRO A 38 -17.45 3.75 -1.27
N ILE A 39 -16.18 3.96 -0.93
CA ILE A 39 -15.73 5.11 -0.14
C ILE A 39 -15.24 6.20 -1.11
N SER A 40 -15.96 7.32 -1.17
CA SER A 40 -15.73 8.38 -2.17
C SER A 40 -14.29 8.90 -2.21
N TYR A 41 -13.65 9.10 -1.04
CA TYR A 41 -12.27 9.61 -1.02
C TYR A 41 -11.26 8.58 -1.55
N VAL A 42 -11.50 7.29 -1.35
CA VAL A 42 -10.65 6.22 -1.91
C VAL A 42 -10.85 6.14 -3.42
N LYS A 43 -12.11 6.26 -3.87
CA LYS A 43 -12.46 6.20 -5.29
C LYS A 43 -11.92 7.39 -6.09
N ALA A 44 -11.90 8.57 -5.49
CA ALA A 44 -11.44 9.80 -6.13
C ALA A 44 -9.93 10.06 -5.98
N ALA A 45 -9.23 9.29 -5.15
CA ALA A 45 -7.80 9.47 -4.94
C ALA A 45 -7.01 9.11 -6.20
N GLU A 46 -6.05 9.96 -6.57
CA GLU A 46 -5.27 9.78 -7.79
C GLU A 46 -4.08 8.87 -7.53
N LEU A 47 -3.93 7.82 -8.36
CA LEU A 47 -2.76 6.96 -8.37
C LEU A 47 -1.51 7.73 -8.81
N ARG A 48 -0.43 7.63 -8.04
CA ARG A 48 0.82 8.37 -8.27
C ARG A 48 2.05 7.50 -8.03
N GLY A 49 3.12 7.78 -8.77
CA GLY A 49 4.38 7.06 -8.71
C GLY A 49 4.67 6.22 -9.94
N SER A 50 5.94 5.79 -10.02
CA SER A 50 6.50 5.07 -11.16
C SER A 50 5.82 3.73 -11.47
N LEU A 51 5.01 3.21 -10.54
CA LEU A 51 4.22 2.00 -10.75
C LEU A 51 3.02 2.21 -11.67
N PHE A 52 2.49 3.43 -11.72
CA PHE A 52 1.29 3.79 -12.48
C PHE A 52 1.61 4.70 -13.66
N ASP A 53 2.68 5.48 -13.56
CA ASP A 53 3.19 6.36 -14.61
C ASP A 53 4.70 6.13 -14.81
N PRO A 54 5.12 5.47 -15.90
CA PRO A 54 6.54 5.21 -16.16
C PRO A 54 7.40 6.47 -16.33
N GLU A 55 6.80 7.63 -16.59
CA GLU A 55 7.50 8.90 -16.74
C GLU A 55 7.67 9.64 -15.39
N ASP A 56 7.13 9.10 -14.30
CA ASP A 56 7.24 9.70 -12.97
C ASP A 56 8.69 9.63 -12.43
N THR A 57 9.32 10.79 -12.29
CA THR A 57 10.69 10.94 -11.76
C THR A 57 10.73 11.42 -10.31
N SER A 58 9.60 11.43 -9.59
CA SER A 58 9.52 11.98 -8.22
C SER A 58 10.17 11.08 -7.16
N GLY A 59 10.48 9.83 -7.50
CA GLY A 59 10.97 8.81 -6.56
C GLY A 59 9.86 8.08 -5.80
N VAL A 60 8.60 8.46 -6.01
CA VAL A 60 7.43 7.71 -5.54
C VAL A 60 7.27 6.46 -6.41
N ILE A 61 7.03 5.31 -5.78
CA ILE A 61 6.72 4.07 -6.52
C ILE A 61 5.22 3.80 -6.50
N SER A 62 4.60 3.76 -5.31
CA SER A 62 3.16 3.47 -5.19
C SER A 62 2.52 4.30 -4.09
N SER A 63 1.89 5.39 -4.49
CA SER A 63 1.16 6.29 -3.59
C SER A 63 -0.16 6.75 -4.21
N VAL A 64 -0.93 7.42 -3.39
CA VAL A 64 -2.12 8.16 -3.79
C VAL A 64 -2.00 9.61 -3.35
N ASN A 65 -2.48 10.54 -4.17
CA ASN A 65 -2.68 11.91 -3.72
C ASN A 65 -4.04 12.02 -3.02
N THR A 66 -4.02 12.15 -1.69
CA THR A 66 -5.24 12.31 -0.89
C THR A 66 -5.50 13.76 -0.49
N ASN A 67 -4.59 14.69 -0.82
CA ASN A 67 -4.58 16.09 -0.36
C ASN A 67 -4.74 16.22 1.17
N PHE A 68 -4.33 15.20 1.92
CA PHE A 68 -4.45 15.16 3.37
C PHE A 68 -3.11 15.59 3.98
N PHE A 69 -3.03 16.84 4.41
CA PHE A 69 -1.81 17.44 4.96
C PHE A 69 -1.74 17.19 6.48
N VAL A 70 -1.02 16.15 6.88
CA VAL A 70 -0.71 15.85 8.29
C VAL A 70 0.77 16.16 8.53
N ASP A 71 1.16 16.43 9.77
CA ASP A 71 2.57 16.50 10.13
C ASP A 71 3.28 15.18 9.77
N HIS A 72 4.19 15.26 8.80
CA HIS A 72 4.93 14.12 8.26
C HIS A 72 6.25 13.84 9.01
N THR A 73 6.54 14.54 10.11
CA THR A 73 7.80 14.39 10.87
C THR A 73 8.03 12.93 11.32
N GLU A 74 7.09 12.34 12.06
CA GLU A 74 7.17 10.93 12.50
C GLU A 74 7.17 9.93 11.32
N PRO A 75 6.27 10.05 10.32
CA PRO A 75 6.32 9.23 9.10
C PRO A 75 7.68 9.20 8.38
N LEU A 76 8.33 10.37 8.24
CA LEU A 76 9.60 10.49 7.52
C LEU A 76 10.76 9.86 8.30
N GLU A 77 10.78 9.99 9.63
CA GLU A 77 11.76 9.31 10.48
C GLU A 77 11.61 7.79 10.38
N ALA A 78 10.38 7.29 10.42
CA ALA A 78 10.09 5.87 10.24
C ALA A 78 10.52 5.36 8.84
N LEU A 79 10.26 6.15 7.78
CA LEU A 79 10.68 5.84 6.42
C LEU A 79 12.20 5.68 6.31
N ALA A 80 12.96 6.61 6.90
CA ALA A 80 14.41 6.56 6.91
C ALA A 80 14.95 5.30 7.62
N TRP A 81 14.31 4.86 8.71
CA TRP A 81 14.70 3.63 9.40
C TRP A 81 14.40 2.38 8.58
N VAL A 82 13.18 2.28 8.02
CA VAL A 82 12.75 1.12 7.22
C VAL A 82 13.60 0.98 5.94
N ARG A 83 13.93 2.09 5.27
CA ARG A 83 14.82 2.07 4.09
C ARG A 83 16.19 1.48 4.38
N ARG A 84 16.78 1.81 5.54
CA ARG A 84 18.12 1.32 5.93
C ARG A 84 18.14 -0.15 6.32
N GLY A 85 17.05 -0.67 6.91
CA GLY A 85 17.05 -2.02 7.51
C GLY A 85 16.21 -3.08 6.83
N LEU A 86 15.17 -2.70 6.06
CA LEU A 86 14.09 -3.61 5.65
C LEU A 86 13.76 -3.57 4.15
N GLY A 87 14.45 -2.74 3.36
CA GLY A 87 14.27 -2.69 1.90
C GLY A 87 12.90 -2.16 1.50
N TRP A 88 12.61 -0.89 1.83
CA TRP A 88 11.33 -0.24 1.53
C TRP A 88 11.04 -0.17 0.02
N PRO A 89 9.91 -0.75 -0.46
CA PRO A 89 9.65 -0.88 -1.90
C PRO A 89 8.63 0.11 -2.48
N LEU A 90 8.02 0.98 -1.66
CA LEU A 90 6.95 1.89 -2.13
C LEU A 90 7.46 3.31 -2.48
N GLY A 91 8.77 3.55 -2.38
CA GLY A 91 9.40 4.79 -2.77
C GLY A 91 9.29 5.90 -1.72
N GLU A 92 9.42 7.14 -2.16
CA GLU A 92 9.34 8.33 -1.30
C GLU A 92 7.90 8.64 -0.85
N LEU A 93 7.77 9.35 0.28
CA LEU A 93 6.51 9.96 0.72
C LEU A 93 6.57 11.46 0.45
N LEU A 94 5.71 11.95 -0.45
CA LEU A 94 5.55 13.38 -0.70
C LEU A 94 4.45 13.96 0.20
N ASP A 95 4.51 15.28 0.46
CA ASP A 95 3.49 15.96 1.26
C ASP A 95 2.10 15.87 0.60
N GLY A 96 1.10 15.50 1.39
CA GLY A 96 -0.28 15.29 0.92
C GLY A 96 -0.52 13.96 0.23
N TYR A 97 0.50 13.09 0.17
CA TYR A 97 0.40 11.75 -0.39
C TYR A 97 0.34 10.70 0.73
N GLU A 98 -0.23 9.55 0.41
CA GLU A 98 -0.17 8.36 1.25
C GLU A 98 0.31 7.17 0.44
N PHE A 99 1.02 6.24 1.07
CA PHE A 99 1.40 5.00 0.42
C PHE A 99 0.18 4.17 0.09
N LEU A 100 0.17 3.65 -1.14
CA LEU A 100 -0.82 2.67 -1.57
C LEU A 100 -0.22 1.27 -1.43
N LEU A 101 -0.78 0.52 -0.48
CA LEU A 101 -0.50 -0.88 -0.27
C LEU A 101 -1.74 -1.70 -0.66
N MET A 102 -1.55 -2.72 -1.48
CA MET A 102 -2.52 -3.78 -1.70
C MET A 102 -1.87 -5.13 -1.43
N VAL A 103 -2.62 -6.01 -0.77
CA VAL A 103 -2.18 -7.36 -0.46
C VAL A 103 -3.29 -8.31 -0.84
N GLU A 104 -2.91 -9.42 -1.45
CA GLU A 104 -3.83 -10.53 -1.64
C GLU A 104 -4.14 -11.13 -0.27
N ALA A 105 -5.41 -11.10 0.12
CA ALA A 105 -5.82 -11.62 1.41
C ALA A 105 -5.56 -13.13 1.46
N ARG A 106 -4.85 -13.60 2.49
CA ARG A 106 -4.77 -15.03 2.78
C ARG A 106 -6.17 -15.59 2.95
N ARG A 107 -6.59 -16.48 2.04
CA ARG A 107 -7.77 -17.33 2.28
C ARG A 107 -7.47 -18.14 3.54
N ARG A 108 -8.17 -17.86 4.64
CA ARG A 108 -8.30 -18.87 5.70
C ARG A 108 -8.91 -20.08 5.04
N ASP A 109 -8.17 -21.19 4.99
CA ASP A 109 -8.79 -22.47 4.79
C ASP A 109 -9.84 -22.61 5.89
N ARG A 110 -11.11 -22.42 5.52
CA ARG A 110 -12.20 -22.88 6.37
C ARG A 110 -12.05 -24.39 6.33
N SER A 111 -11.46 -24.97 7.36
CA SER A 111 -11.58 -26.41 7.60
C SER A 111 -13.05 -26.75 7.49
N ARG A 112 -13.45 -27.33 6.35
CA ARG A 112 -14.76 -27.91 6.17
C ARG A 112 -14.76 -29.11 7.11
N SER A 113 -15.27 -28.93 8.33
CA SER A 113 -15.72 -30.06 9.13
C SER A 113 -16.85 -30.71 8.35
N GLN A 114 -16.50 -31.74 7.57
CA GLN A 114 -17.48 -32.66 7.02
C GLN A 114 -18.06 -33.42 8.22
N PHE A 115 -19.20 -32.96 8.72
CA PHE A 115 -20.09 -33.83 9.48
C PHE A 115 -20.65 -34.84 8.49
N VAL A 116 -20.14 -36.07 8.57
CA VAL A 116 -20.72 -37.22 7.88
C VAL A 116 -21.90 -37.69 8.73
N SER A 117 -23.08 -37.78 8.10
CA SER A 117 -24.33 -38.26 8.70
C SER A 117 -24.33 -39.76 8.95
#